data_AF-A0A7C5MGQ5-F1
#
_entry.id   AF-A0A7C5MGQ5-F1
#
_cell.length_a   1.000
_cell.length_b   1.000
_cell.length_c   1.000
_cell.angle_alpha   90.00
_cell.angle_beta   90.00
_cell.angle_gamma   90.00
#
_symmetry.space_group_name_H-M   'P 1'
#
loop_
_entity.id
_entity.type
_entity.pdbx_description
1 polymer ?
#
loop_
_entity_poly.entity_id
_entity_poly.type
_entity_poly.pdbx_seq_one_letter_code
_entity_poly.pdbx_strand_id
1 'polypeptide(L)'
;IFLLSLAGIPPTAGFVGKFYLFYALLAQGGPIYFALALVGVLNSFLSLFYYARVLKAMYLEPSEDRRPIPLAPTSAVVLAVLAAFTLLFGVYFGPVQEAAGLVLQ
;
A
#
# COMPACT_ATOMS: atom_id res chain seq x y z
N ILE A 1 1.64 -0.44 9.59
CA ILE A 1 1.79 -1.28 8.39
C ILE A 1 0.90 -0.84 7.23
N PHE A 2 -0.40 -0.60 7.46
CA PHE A 2 -1.32 -0.16 6.41
C PHE A 2 -0.90 1.17 5.75
N LEU A 3 -0.50 2.17 6.54
CA LEU A 3 0.05 3.42 6.01
C LEU A 3 1.34 3.22 5.18
N LEU A 4 2.19 2.27 5.57
CA LEU A 4 3.38 1.91 4.80
C LEU A 4 3.00 1.26 3.46
N SER A 5 1.94 0.44 3.46
CA SER A 5 1.40 -0.16 2.23
C SER A 5 0.79 0.87 1.30
N LEU A 6 0.03 1.84 1.82
CA LEU A 6 -0.51 2.94 1.03
C LEU A 6 0.60 3.83 0.46
N ALA A 7 1.64 4.11 1.25
CA ALA A 7 2.83 4.81 0.80
C ALA A 7 3.59 4.06 -0.29
N GLY A 8 3.43 2.74 -0.39
CA GLY A 8 4.18 1.90 -1.33
C GLY A 8 5.61 1.67 -0.88
N ILE A 9 5.82 1.40 0.41
CA ILE A 9 7.13 0.98 0.93
C ILE A 9 7.30 -0.54 0.71
N PRO A 10 8.40 -1.01 0.06
CA PRO A 10 8.72 -2.44 0.02
C PRO A 10 8.91 -2.99 1.44
N PRO A 11 8.41 -4.19 1.82
CA PRO A 11 7.84 -5.29 1.03
C PRO A 11 6.31 -5.41 1.13
N THR A 12 5.56 -4.30 1.04
CA THR A 12 4.09 -4.31 1.20
C THR A 12 3.35 -4.63 -0.11
N ALA A 13 2.14 -5.20 -0.01
CA ALA A 13 1.29 -5.48 -1.16
C ALA A 13 0.99 -4.23 -2.02
N GLY A 14 0.83 -3.07 -1.38
CA GLY A 14 0.59 -1.81 -2.09
C GLY A 14 1.78 -1.33 -2.94
N PHE A 15 3.02 -1.66 -2.56
CA PHE A 15 4.19 -1.40 -3.41
C PHE A 15 4.17 -2.30 -4.65
N VAL A 16 3.99 -3.61 -4.44
CA VAL A 16 4.01 -4.60 -5.53
C VAL A 16 2.90 -4.32 -6.54
N GLY A 17 1.69 -4.01 -6.07
CA GLY A 17 0.58 -3.64 -6.95
C GLY A 17 0.88 -2.42 -7.83
N LYS A 18 1.46 -1.35 -7.25
CA LYS A 18 1.88 -0.17 -8.03
C LYS A 18 3.00 -0.51 -9.01
N PHE A 19 3.97 -1.33 -8.60
CA PHE A 19 5.07 -1.75 -9.48
C PHE A 19 4.54 -2.50 -10.71
N TYR A 20 3.64 -3.46 -10.53
CA TYR A 20 2.99 -4.17 -11.64
C TYR A 20 2.15 -3.24 -12.52
N LEU A 21 1.44 -2.28 -11.92
CA LEU A 21 0.66 -1.30 -12.66
C LEU A 21 1.56 -0.43 -13.55
N PHE A 22 2.68 0.08 -13.03
CA PHE A 22 3.64 0.84 -13.82
C PHE A 22 4.33 -0.03 -14.88
N TYR A 23 4.69 -1.26 -14.54
CA TYR A 23 5.24 -2.22 -15.50
C TYR A 23 4.27 -2.45 -16.67
N ALA A 24 2.98 -2.64 -16.39
CA ALA A 24 1.96 -2.83 -17.42
C ALA A 24 1.79 -1.59 -18.31
N LEU A 25 1.82 -0.38 -17.73
CA LEU A 25 1.77 0.88 -18.49
C LEU A 25 2.98 1.03 -19.43
N LEU A 26 4.18 0.71 -18.94
CA LEU A 26 5.41 0.77 -19.73
C LEU A 26 5.42 -0.30 -20.83
N ALA A 27 4.87 -1.50 -20.56
CA ALA A 27 4.79 -2.59 -21.52
C ALA A 27 3.77 -2.35 -22.64
N GLN A 28 2.63 -1.70 -22.36
CA GLN A 28 1.70 -1.21 -23.39
C GLN A 28 2.40 -0.27 -24.38
N GLY A 29 3.21 0.65 -23.83
CA GLY A 29 3.98 1.61 -24.62
C GLY A 29 3.12 2.70 -25.25
N GLY A 30 3.76 3.81 -25.65
CA GLY A 30 3.10 4.95 -26.28
C GLY A 30 2.96 6.17 -25.36
N PRO A 31 2.80 7.37 -25.95
CA PRO A 31 2.97 8.64 -25.26
C PRO A 31 1.99 8.84 -24.09
N ILE A 32 0.74 8.37 -24.26
CA ILE A 32 -0.29 8.49 -23.21
C ILE A 32 0.03 7.62 -21.99
N TYR A 33 0.46 6.38 -22.19
CA TYR A 33 0.77 5.46 -21.10
C TYR A 33 2.05 5.86 -20.36
N PHE A 34 3.04 6.43 -21.06
CA PHE A 34 4.20 7.03 -20.41
C PHE A 34 3.82 8.25 -19.56
N ALA A 35 2.94 9.12 -20.05
CA ALA A 35 2.44 10.24 -19.26
C ALA A 35 1.69 9.78 -18.00
N LEU A 36 0.84 8.75 -18.12
CA LEU A 36 0.13 8.16 -16.98
C LEU A 36 1.09 7.53 -15.97
N ALA A 37 2.12 6.81 -16.44
CA ALA A 37 3.15 6.24 -15.57
C ALA A 37 3.89 7.34 -14.80
N LEU A 38 4.27 8.43 -15.48
CA LEU A 38 4.94 9.57 -14.86
C LEU A 38 4.05 10.23 -13.79
N VAL A 39 2.79 10.54 -14.12
CA VAL A 39 1.84 11.12 -13.17
C VAL A 39 1.63 10.19 -11.97
N GLY A 40 1.49 8.89 -12.20
CA GLY A 40 1.31 7.89 -11.14
C GLY A 40 2.53 7.77 -10.21
N VAL A 41 3.74 7.83 -10.76
CA VAL A 41 4.98 7.83 -9.99
C VAL A 41 5.09 9.10 -9.15
N LEU A 42 4.85 10.28 -9.74
CA LEU A 42 4.85 11.55 -9.00
C LEU A 42 3.81 11.57 -7.88
N ASN A 43 2.61 11.09 -8.15
CA ASN A 43 1.57 10.95 -7.15
C ASN A 43 1.99 9.99 -6.02
N SER A 44 2.72 8.92 -6.35
CA SER A 44 3.25 8.00 -5.33
C SER A 44 4.30 8.67 -4.44
N PHE A 45 5.22 9.44 -5.00
CA PHE A 45 6.17 10.25 -4.22
C PHE A 45 5.46 11.26 -3.31
N LEU A 46 4.44 11.94 -3.84
CA LEU A 46 3.66 12.89 -3.06
C LEU A 46 2.90 12.20 -1.91
N SER A 47 2.31 11.03 -2.17
CA SER A 47 1.63 10.23 -1.15
C SER A 47 2.56 9.81 0.00
N LEU A 48 3.83 9.50 -0.30
CA LEU A 48 4.83 9.17 0.71
C LEU A 48 5.01 10.30 1.71
N PHE A 49 5.07 11.55 1.25
CA PHE A 49 5.18 12.72 2.13
C PHE A 49 3.98 12.84 3.08
N TYR A 50 2.75 12.77 2.54
CA TYR A 50 1.54 12.89 3.35
C TYR A 50 1.41 11.74 4.37
N TYR A 51 1.72 10.51 3.99
CA TYR A 51 1.65 9.37 4.91
C TYR A 51 2.78 9.36 5.94
N ALA A 52 3.99 9.80 5.56
CA ALA A 52 5.09 9.97 6.51
C ALA A 52 4.75 11.02 7.58
N ARG A 53 4.05 12.10 7.21
CA ARG A 53 3.56 13.10 8.17
C ARG A 53 2.59 12.48 9.19
N VAL A 54 1.68 11.61 8.75
CA VAL A 54 0.76 10.89 9.67
C VAL A 54 1.54 9.94 10.58
N LEU A 55 2.49 9.18 10.05
CA LEU A 55 3.33 8.30 10.87
C LEU A 55 4.14 9.08 11.92
N LYS A 56 4.64 10.26 11.55
CA LYS A 56 5.32 11.16 12.49
C LYS A 56 4.39 11.59 13.63
N ALA A 57 3.18 12.04 13.31
CA ALA A 57 2.20 12.40 14.33
C ALA A 57 1.84 11.23 15.26
N MET A 58 1.78 10.00 14.72
CA MET A 58 1.43 8.81 15.50
C MET A 58 2.55 8.33 16.46
N TYR A 59 3.82 8.44 16.07
CA TYR A 59 4.93 7.81 16.80
C TYR A 59 5.91 8.80 17.43
N LEU A 60 6.05 10.01 16.89
CA LEU A 60 7.11 10.97 17.25
C LEU A 60 6.57 12.20 17.99
N GLU A 61 5.29 12.51 17.85
CA GLU A 61 4.68 13.65 18.53
C GLU A 61 4.15 13.25 19.92
N PRO A 62 4.35 14.09 20.95
CA PRO A 62 3.85 13.81 22.29
C PRO A 62 2.32 13.90 22.33
N SER A 63 1.67 12.86 22.85
CA SER A 63 0.22 12.88 23.11
C SER A 63 -0.08 13.50 24.48
N GLU A 64 -1.04 14.42 24.52
CA GLU A 64 -1.59 14.99 25.76
C GLU A 64 -2.43 13.97 26.53
N ASP A 65 -3.10 13.04 25.83
CA ASP A 65 -3.85 11.94 26.42
C ASP A 65 -3.15 10.60 26.14
N ARG A 66 -2.76 9.90 27.21
CA ARG A 66 -2.11 8.58 27.16
C ARG A 66 -3.01 7.46 27.64
N ARG A 67 -4.32 7.71 27.82
CA ARG A 67 -5.26 6.67 28.21
C ARG A 67 -5.26 5.55 27.17
N PRO A 68 -5.19 4.29 27.60
CA PRO A 68 -5.27 3.17 26.68
C PRO A 68 -6.64 3.18 25.99
N ILE A 69 -6.62 3.14 24.66
CA ILE A 69 -7.83 3.01 23.85
C ILE A 69 -8.24 1.53 23.90
N PRO A 70 -9.43 1.18 24.42
CA PRO A 70 -9.85 -0.20 24.49
C PRO A 70 -10.04 -0.76 23.08
N LEU A 71 -9.29 -1.82 22.76
CA LEU A 71 -9.40 -2.52 21.49
C LEU A 71 -10.20 -3.80 21.69
N ALA A 72 -11.36 -3.90 21.03
CA ALA A 72 -12.14 -5.13 21.05
C ALA A 72 -11.31 -6.30 20.47
N PRO A 73 -11.39 -7.52 21.04
CA PRO A 73 -10.65 -8.68 20.53
C PRO A 73 -10.93 -8.98 19.05
N THR A 74 -12.17 -8.76 18.60
CA THR A 74 -12.57 -8.90 17.19
C THR A 74 -11.81 -7.94 16.29
N SER A 75 -11.74 -6.66 16.66
CA SER A 75 -10.97 -5.65 15.93
C SER A 75 -9.48 -5.99 15.88
N ALA A 76 -8.92 -6.49 17.00
CA ALA A 76 -7.52 -6.91 17.05
C ALA A 76 -7.23 -8.06 16.06
N VAL A 77 -8.10 -9.08 16.02
CA VAL A 77 -7.98 -10.21 15.10
C VAL A 77 -8.10 -9.75 13.65
N VAL A 78 -9.11 -8.92 13.33
CA VAL A 78 -9.30 -8.38 11.98
C VAL A 78 -8.07 -7.59 11.54
N LEU A 79 -7.54 -6.69 12.38
CA LEU A 79 -6.35 -5.92 12.07
C LEU A 79 -5.11 -6.82 11.87
N ALA A 80 -4.95 -7.84 12.70
CA ALA A 80 -3.84 -8.79 12.57
C ALA A 80 -3.92 -9.58 11.26
N VAL A 81 -5.11 -10.09 10.90
CA VAL A 81 -5.34 -10.83 9.65
C VAL A 81 -5.08 -9.94 8.43
N LEU A 82 -5.61 -8.71 8.42
CA LEU A 82 -5.37 -7.77 7.32
C LEU A 82 -3.89 -7.36 7.22
N ALA A 83 -3.22 -7.16 8.35
CA ALA A 83 -1.78 -6.88 8.37
C ALA A 83 -0.97 -8.05 7.81
N ALA A 84 -1.33 -9.28 8.18
CA ALA A 84 -0.71 -10.49 7.65
C ALA A 84 -0.91 -10.59 6.14
N PHE A 85 -2.12 -10.39 5.61
CA PHE A 85 -2.36 -10.38 4.15
C PHE A 85 -1.60 -9.26 3.43
N THR A 86 -1.50 -8.08 4.03
CA THR A 86 -0.75 -6.94 3.46
C THR A 86 0.73 -7.28 3.26
N LEU A 87 1.32 -8.04 4.18
CA LEU A 87 2.69 -8.52 4.07
C LEU A 87 2.80 -9.75 3.16
N LEU A 88 1.90 -10.73 3.35
CA LEU A 88 1.90 -11.97 2.59
C LEU A 88 1.81 -11.68 1.09
N PHE A 89 0.89 -10.83 0.65
CA PHE A 89 0.80 -10.45 -0.76
C PHE A 89 1.91 -9.51 -1.21
N GLY A 90 2.53 -8.77 -0.29
CA GLY A 90 3.73 -8.00 -0.59
C GLY A 90 4.96 -8.86 -0.89
N VAL A 91 5.06 -10.05 -0.30
CA VAL A 91 6.15 -11.00 -0.55
C VAL A 91 5.77 -12.02 -1.64
N TYR A 92 4.52 -12.50 -1.60
CA TYR A 92 3.97 -13.53 -2.49
C TYR A 92 2.72 -13.01 -3.20
N PHE A 93 2.93 -12.30 -4.30
CA PHE A 93 1.85 -11.65 -5.07
C PHE A 93 1.16 -12.56 -6.09
N GLY A 94 1.71 -13.75 -6.36
CA GLY A 94 1.21 -14.71 -7.37
C GLY A 94 -0.29 -15.00 -7.30
N PRO A 95 -0.87 -15.34 -6.12
CA PRO A 95 -2.30 -15.64 -6.01
C PRO A 95 -3.20 -14.47 -6.42
N VAL A 96 -2.75 -13.23 -6.18
CA VAL A 96 -3.50 -12.03 -6.55
C VAL A 96 -3.49 -11.85 -8.08
N GLN A 97 -2.37 -12.18 -8.74
CA GLN A 97 -2.25 -12.11 -10.20
C GLN A 97 -3.13 -13.15 -10.89
N GLU A 98 -3.12 -14.39 -10.39
CA GLU A 98 -3.96 -15.47 -10.91
C GLU A 98 -5.44 -15.13 -10.76
N ALA A 99 -5.85 -14.64 -9.58
CA ALA A 99 -7.22 -14.19 -9.36
C ALA A 99 -7.61 -13.04 -10.28
N ALA A 100 -6.73 -12.07 -10.52
CA ALA A 100 -6.98 -10.97 -11.45
C ALA A 100 -7.11 -11.47 -12.90
N GLY A 101 -6.26 -12.43 -13.32
CA GLY A 101 -6.31 -13.02 -14.66
C GLY A 101 -7.61 -13.77 -14.94
N LEU A 102 -8.17 -14.47 -13.95
CA LEU A 102 -9.46 -15.17 -14.07
C LEU A 102 -10.65 -14.24 -14.28
N VAL A 103 -10.60 -13.01 -13.77
CA VAL A 103 -11.70 -12.02 -13.88
C VAL A 103 -11.66 -11.28 -15.22
N LEU A 104 -10.51 -11.22 -15.88
CA LEU A 104 -10.30 -10.47 -17.12
C LEU A 104 -10.48 -11.33 -18.40
N GLN A 105 -10.83 -12.61 -18.24
CA GLN A 105 -11.23 -13.53 -19.31
C GLN A 105 -12.75 -13.55 -19.46
#